data_AF-A0A7U9CN93-F1
#
_entry.id   AF-A0A7U9CN93-F1
#
_cell.length_a   1.000
_cell.length_b   1.000
_cell.length_c   1.000
_cell.angle_alpha   90.00
_cell.angle_beta   90.00
_cell.angle_gamma   90.00
#
_symmetry.space_group_name_H-M   'P 1'
#
loop_
_entity.id
_entity.type
_entity.pdbx_description
1 polymer ?
#
loop_
_entity_poly.entity_id
_entity_poly.type
_entity_poly.pdbx_seq_one_letter_code
_entity_poly.pdbx_strand_id
1 'polypeptide(L)'
;MNEPITKEFYSAAQAAQHAAEWCKRNPAWRRICDIPDTSVFEKTYDEIPKRERAYWDKNGGEECWREFGTGGTKVPTGFISGKGEFFDHVLKVPLHHNLMTVYRVGRRWKP
;
A
#
# COMPACT_ATOMS: atom_id res chain seq x y z
N MET A 1 11.73 -28.56 15.86
CA MET A 1 12.42 -27.51 16.62
C MET A 1 11.66 -26.23 16.35
N ASN A 2 10.98 -25.66 17.34
CA ASN A 2 10.40 -24.33 17.22
C ASN A 2 11.52 -23.34 17.48
N GLU A 3 11.92 -22.58 16.46
CA GLU A 3 12.82 -21.44 16.65
C GLU A 3 12.18 -20.47 17.65
N PRO A 4 12.95 -19.90 18.60
CA PRO A 4 12.44 -18.83 19.43
C PRO A 4 12.09 -17.66 18.49
N ILE A 5 10.80 -17.34 18.40
CA ILE A 5 10.35 -16.10 17.75
C ILE A 5 10.88 -14.96 18.62
N THR A 6 12.10 -14.51 18.35
CA THR A 6 12.58 -13.21 18.82
C THR A 6 11.60 -12.19 18.27
N LYS A 7 10.76 -11.64 19.14
CA LYS A 7 9.83 -10.59 18.78
C LYS A 7 10.66 -9.35 18.45
N GLU A 8 10.94 -9.16 17.17
CA GLU A 8 11.56 -7.93 16.67
C GLU A 8 10.50 -6.82 16.67
N PHE A 9 10.82 -5.70 17.31
CA PHE A 9 9.96 -4.52 17.35
C PHE A 9 10.69 -3.36 16.69
N TYR A 10 9.96 -2.65 15.84
CA TYR A 10 10.47 -1.47 15.16
C TYR A 10 9.45 -0.35 15.28
N SER A 11 9.92 0.87 15.51
CA SER A 11 9.09 2.07 15.54
C SER A 11 8.59 2.46 14.14
N ALA A 12 7.52 3.24 14.09
CA ALA A 12 7.04 3.85 12.84
C ALA A 12 8.10 4.76 12.21
N ALA A 13 8.91 5.45 13.01
CA ALA A 13 10.01 6.29 12.53
C ALA A 13 11.08 5.46 11.80
N GLN A 14 11.43 4.27 12.32
CA GLN A 14 12.35 3.35 11.62
C GLN A 14 11.77 2.86 10.30
N ALA A 15 10.49 2.47 10.26
CA ALA A 15 9.84 2.08 9.00
C ALA A 15 9.84 3.23 7.98
N ALA A 16 9.55 4.46 8.41
CA ALA A 16 9.57 5.64 7.56
C ALA A 16 10.97 5.95 7.00
N GLN A 17 12.01 5.85 7.85
CA GLN A 17 13.40 6.08 7.47
C GLN A 17 13.89 5.01 6.49
N HIS A 18 13.70 3.72 6.82
CA HIS A 18 14.12 2.63 5.95
C HIS A 18 13.37 2.63 4.62
N ALA A 19 12.09 3.02 4.60
CA ALA A 19 11.35 3.21 3.36
C ALA A 19 11.98 4.32 2.49
N ALA A 20 12.48 5.40 3.10
CA ALA A 20 13.12 6.49 2.35
C ALA A 20 14.40 5.99 1.68
N GLU A 21 15.21 5.25 2.43
CA GLU A 21 16.46 4.64 1.96
C GLU A 21 16.22 3.55 0.90
N TRP A 22 15.15 2.77 1.06
CA TRP A 22 14.75 1.79 0.07
C TRP A 22 14.28 2.45 -1.22
N CYS A 23 13.46 3.50 -1.15
CA CYS A 23 13.00 4.27 -2.32
C CYS A 23 14.14 4.97 -3.07
N LYS A 24 15.19 5.44 -2.38
CA LYS A 24 16.41 5.96 -3.05
C LYS A 24 17.05 4.92 -3.97
N ARG A 25 17.04 3.65 -3.57
CA ARG A 25 17.55 2.51 -4.35
C ARG A 25 16.54 1.99 -5.39
N ASN A 26 15.25 2.30 -5.20
CA ASN A 26 14.15 1.86 -6.03
C ASN A 26 13.38 3.07 -6.61
N PRO A 27 13.97 3.82 -7.55
CA PRO A 27 13.50 5.16 -7.93
C PRO A 27 12.12 5.20 -8.60
N ALA A 28 11.55 4.06 -8.97
CA ALA A 28 10.17 3.97 -9.48
C ALA A 28 9.11 3.95 -8.37
N TRP A 29 9.53 3.86 -7.10
CA TRP A 29 8.66 3.77 -5.94
C TRP A 29 8.75 5.04 -5.08
N ARG A 30 7.65 5.40 -4.45
CA ARG A 30 7.56 6.52 -3.51
C ARG A 30 6.82 6.08 -2.26
N ARG A 31 7.21 6.63 -1.11
CA ARG A 31 6.47 6.43 0.14
C ARG A 31 5.15 7.19 0.08
N ILE A 32 4.15 6.70 0.79
CA ILE A 32 2.86 7.40 0.93
C ILE A 32 3.05 8.85 1.40
N CYS A 33 4.00 9.11 2.30
CA CYS A 33 4.29 10.45 2.82
C CYS A 33 4.93 11.40 1.79
N ASP A 34 5.47 10.90 0.68
CA ASP A 34 6.10 11.71 -0.36
C ASP A 34 5.14 12.00 -1.53
N ILE A 35 3.87 11.60 -1.39
CA ILE A 35 2.82 11.73 -2.41
C ILE A 35 1.80 12.77 -1.91
N PRO A 36 1.59 13.90 -2.62
CA PRO A 36 0.67 14.94 -2.18
C PRO A 36 -0.78 14.48 -2.06
N ASP A 37 -1.23 13.67 -3.02
CA ASP A 37 -2.57 13.11 -3.07
C ASP A 37 -2.50 11.66 -3.56
N THR A 38 -2.88 10.72 -2.70
CA THR A 38 -2.88 9.29 -3.01
C THR A 38 -4.17 8.83 -3.68
N SER A 39 -5.24 9.64 -3.65
CA SER A 39 -6.54 9.29 -4.24
C SER A 39 -6.44 9.13 -5.76
N VAL A 40 -5.46 9.79 -6.39
CA VAL A 40 -5.14 9.61 -7.82
C VAL A 40 -4.77 8.16 -8.17
N PHE A 41 -4.31 7.39 -7.18
CA PHE A 41 -3.97 5.97 -7.33
C PHE A 41 -5.11 5.04 -6.93
N GLU A 42 -6.22 5.53 -6.38
CA GLU A 42 -7.39 4.71 -6.09
C GLU A 42 -8.16 4.48 -7.39
N LYS A 43 -8.69 3.27 -7.58
CA LYS A 43 -9.61 3.03 -8.69
C LYS A 43 -10.87 3.86 -8.48
N THR A 44 -11.50 4.28 -9.56
CA THR A 44 -12.86 4.82 -9.56
C THR A 44 -13.87 3.70 -9.72
N TYR A 45 -15.13 3.99 -9.46
CA TYR A 45 -16.24 3.07 -9.73
C TYR A 45 -16.29 2.64 -11.20
N ASP A 46 -15.84 3.53 -12.10
CA ASP A 46 -15.74 3.24 -13.52
C ASP A 46 -14.57 2.34 -13.92
N GLU A 47 -13.65 2.07 -13.01
CA GLU A 47 -12.46 1.25 -13.26
C GLU A 47 -12.55 -0.14 -12.60
N ILE A 48 -13.55 -0.38 -11.74
CA ILE A 48 -13.75 -1.72 -11.17
C ILE A 48 -14.33 -2.71 -12.20
N PRO A 49 -14.03 -4.02 -12.08
CA PRO A 49 -14.54 -5.03 -12.99
C PRO A 49 -16.06 -5.02 -13.09
N LYS A 50 -16.59 -5.24 -14.30
CA LYS A 50 -18.05 -5.26 -14.56
C LYS A 50 -18.84 -6.14 -13.59
N ARG A 51 -18.28 -7.29 -13.19
CA ARG A 51 -18.92 -8.20 -12.23
C ARG A 51 -19.05 -7.59 -10.83
N GLU A 52 -18.01 -6.89 -10.38
CA GLU A 52 -18.02 -6.18 -9.11
C GLU A 52 -19.00 -5.00 -9.18
N ARG A 53 -18.94 -4.20 -10.25
CA ARG A 53 -19.86 -3.08 -10.46
C ARG A 53 -21.33 -3.51 -10.46
N ALA A 54 -21.65 -4.61 -11.16
CA ALA A 54 -23.02 -5.11 -11.22
C ALA A 54 -23.60 -5.51 -9.85
N TYR A 55 -22.76 -5.88 -8.89
CA TYR A 55 -23.20 -6.07 -7.50
C TYR A 55 -23.57 -4.72 -6.89
N TRP A 56 -22.67 -3.74 -6.96
CA TRP A 56 -22.89 -2.42 -6.38
C TRP A 56 -24.05 -1.66 -7.03
N ASP A 57 -24.22 -1.74 -8.35
CA ASP A 57 -25.34 -1.15 -9.08
C ASP A 57 -26.71 -1.58 -8.51
N LYS A 58 -26.78 -2.78 -7.92
CA LYS A 58 -27.99 -3.31 -7.26
C LYS A 58 -28.07 -3.03 -5.76
N ASN A 59 -26.97 -2.60 -5.14
CA ASN A 59 -26.82 -2.48 -3.69
C ASN A 59 -26.37 -1.07 -3.27
N GLY A 60 -26.89 -0.03 -3.94
CA GLY A 60 -26.66 1.38 -3.60
C GLY A 60 -25.61 2.11 -4.45
N GLY A 61 -25.12 1.47 -5.50
CA GLY A 61 -24.29 2.08 -6.54
C GLY A 61 -22.92 2.54 -6.04
N GLU A 62 -22.43 3.60 -6.68
CA GLU A 62 -21.10 4.16 -6.41
C GLU A 62 -20.93 4.63 -4.96
N GLU A 63 -21.95 5.23 -4.35
CA GLU A 63 -21.87 5.73 -2.97
C GLU A 63 -21.59 4.58 -1.98
N CYS A 64 -22.35 3.49 -2.07
CA CYS A 64 -22.12 2.32 -1.22
C CYS A 64 -20.77 1.63 -1.53
N TRP A 65 -20.33 1.63 -2.78
CA TRP A 65 -19.01 1.10 -3.12
C TRP A 65 -17.87 1.97 -2.57
N ARG A 66 -17.98 3.29 -2.57
CA ARG A 66 -16.96 4.16 -1.98
C ARG A 66 -16.82 3.96 -0.48
N GLU A 67 -17.94 3.72 0.21
CA GLU A 67 -17.96 3.53 1.66
C GLU A 67 -17.53 2.11 2.09
N PHE A 68 -18.01 1.08 1.38
CA PHE A 68 -17.89 -0.32 1.82
C PHE A 68 -17.12 -1.22 0.84
N GLY A 69 -16.83 -0.71 -0.36
CA GLY A 69 -16.12 -1.44 -1.39
C GLY A 69 -14.61 -1.50 -1.16
N THR A 70 -13.95 -2.32 -1.96
CA THR A 70 -12.49 -2.45 -1.96
C THR A 70 -11.95 -1.99 -3.31
N GLY A 71 -11.99 -0.67 -3.53
CA GLY A 71 -11.57 -0.10 -4.82
C GLY A 71 -10.12 -0.44 -5.21
N GLY A 72 -9.27 -0.70 -4.20
CA GLY A 72 -7.88 -1.06 -4.44
C GLY A 72 -7.13 0.04 -5.18
N THR A 73 -5.87 -0.25 -5.51
CA THR A 73 -4.99 0.73 -6.15
C THR A 73 -4.81 0.42 -7.65
N LYS A 74 -4.66 1.47 -8.45
CA LYS A 74 -4.33 1.48 -9.87
C LYS A 74 -2.88 1.06 -10.13
N VAL A 75 -2.01 1.33 -9.17
CA VAL A 75 -0.57 1.09 -9.27
C VAL A 75 -0.12 0.02 -8.28
N PRO A 76 0.92 -0.77 -8.60
CA PRO A 76 1.49 -1.70 -7.64
C PRO A 76 1.82 -0.99 -6.32
N THR A 77 1.35 -1.58 -5.24
CA THR A 77 1.54 -1.10 -3.87
C THR A 77 2.33 -2.14 -3.10
N GLY A 78 3.17 -1.70 -2.18
CA GLY A 78 3.94 -2.57 -1.30
C GLY A 78 4.20 -1.91 0.03
N PHE A 79 4.94 -2.61 0.88
CA PHE A 79 5.13 -2.24 2.27
C PHE A 79 6.60 -2.43 2.64
N ILE A 80 7.22 -1.40 3.20
CA ILE A 80 8.56 -1.50 3.79
C ILE A 80 8.38 -1.68 5.29
N SER A 81 8.86 -2.80 5.83
CA SER A 81 8.80 -3.05 7.26
C SER A 81 9.79 -2.18 8.03
N GLY A 82 9.64 -2.11 9.34
CA GLY A 82 10.59 -1.43 10.22
C GLY A 82 12.01 -2.01 10.18
N LYS A 83 12.20 -3.23 9.65
CA LYS A 83 13.50 -3.85 9.35
C LYS A 83 14.11 -3.37 8.02
N GLY A 84 13.33 -2.70 7.17
CA GLY A 84 13.74 -2.23 5.85
C GLY A 84 13.52 -3.23 4.72
N GLU A 85 12.75 -4.30 4.97
CA GLU A 85 12.40 -5.32 3.98
C GLU A 85 11.14 -4.94 3.22
N PHE A 86 11.10 -5.25 1.92
CA PHE A 86 9.94 -5.02 1.07
C PHE A 86 9.02 -6.23 1.04
N PHE A 87 7.72 -5.97 1.17
CA PHE A 87 6.64 -6.93 1.04
C PHE A 87 5.63 -6.44 0.01
N ASP A 88 5.20 -7.33 -0.88
CA ASP A 88 4.17 -7.08 -1.89
C ASP A 88 2.74 -7.16 -1.32
N HIS A 89 2.58 -7.65 -0.09
CA HIS A 89 1.28 -7.81 0.57
C HIS A 89 1.39 -7.57 2.07
N VAL A 90 0.43 -6.86 2.65
CA VAL A 90 0.45 -6.46 4.07
C VAL A 90 0.50 -7.67 5.00
N LEU A 91 -0.23 -8.74 4.67
CA LEU A 91 -0.25 -9.97 5.48
C LEU A 91 1.07 -10.75 5.49
N LYS A 92 2.04 -10.38 4.63
CA LYS A 92 3.38 -10.98 4.65
C LYS A 92 4.34 -10.22 5.57
N VAL A 93 3.98 -9.03 6.03
CA VAL A 93 4.78 -8.26 6.97
C VAL A 93 4.74 -8.98 8.33
N PRO A 94 5.89 -9.22 8.99
CA PRO A 94 5.92 -9.88 10.29
C PRO A 94 5.07 -9.14 11.33
N LEU A 95 4.42 -9.92 12.19
CA LEU A 95 3.65 -9.37 13.30
C LEU A 95 4.52 -8.44 14.15
N HIS A 96 3.94 -7.33 14.59
CA HIS A 96 4.58 -6.28 15.40
C HIS A 96 5.63 -5.41 14.69
N HIS A 97 5.91 -5.65 13.41
CA HIS A 97 6.66 -4.67 12.64
C HIS A 97 5.72 -3.52 12.26
N ASN A 98 6.12 -2.29 12.62
CA ASN A 98 5.58 -1.13 11.91
C ASN A 98 6.00 -1.20 10.43
N LEU A 99 5.22 -0.56 9.57
CA LEU A 99 5.41 -0.61 8.12
C LEU A 99 5.08 0.74 7.48
N MET A 100 5.63 0.96 6.29
CA MET A 100 5.39 2.14 5.47
C MET A 100 4.92 1.72 4.09
N THR A 101 3.76 2.21 3.66
CA THR A 101 3.22 1.95 2.31
C THR A 101 4.06 2.67 1.26
N VAL A 102 4.35 1.98 0.16
CA VAL A 102 5.02 2.52 -1.03
C VAL A 102 4.21 2.24 -2.29
N TYR A 103 4.19 3.18 -3.22
CA TYR A 103 3.48 3.09 -4.50
C TYR A 103 4.46 3.13 -5.67
N ARG A 104 4.25 2.29 -6.68
CA ARG A 104 5.06 2.28 -7.90
C ARG A 104 4.56 3.30 -8.91
N VAL A 105 5.01 4.53 -8.77
CA VAL A 105 4.59 5.69 -9.57
C VAL A 105 5.43 5.92 -10.84
N GLY A 106 6.55 5.20 -10.98
CA GLY A 106 7.46 5.34 -12.12
C GLY A 106 8.65 6.28 -11.84
N ARG A 107 9.75 6.12 -12.59
CA ARG A 107 11.02 6.81 -12.30
C ARG A 107 10.96 8.33 -12.50
N ARG A 108 10.11 8.80 -13.42
CA ARG A 108 9.98 10.21 -13.80
C ARG A 108 8.82 10.91 -13.09
N TRP A 109 8.20 10.26 -12.11
CA TRP A 109 7.10 10.84 -11.37
C TRP A 109 7.55 12.11 -10.64
N LYS A 110 6.80 13.17 -10.84
CA LYS A 110 6.91 14.45 -10.14
C LYS A 110 5.57 14.66 -9.40
N PRO A 111 5.61 15.10 -8.13
CA PRO A 111 4.41 15.48 -7.40
C PRO A 111 3.66 16.64 -8.09
#